data_AF-V9LAZ6-F1
#
_entry.id   AF-V9LAZ6-F1
#
_cell.length_a   1.000
_cell.length_b   1.000
_cell.length_c   1.000
_cell.angle_alpha   90.00
_cell.angle_beta   90.00
_cell.angle_gamma   90.00
#
_symmetry.space_group_name_H-M   'P 1'
#
loop_
_entity.id
_entity.type
_entity.pdbx_description
1 polymer ?
#
loop_
_entity_poly.entity_id
_entity_poly.type
_entity_poly.pdbx_seq_one_letter_code
_entity_poly.pdbx_strand_id
1 'polypeptide(L)'
;MEPAREVSEGQRLERGREEAGCRLESQTEDVGHLQTHFISSTLPLTRKYLHIAVGEVLTLNIQHTNPTVGLNTIATAFNILEKYGRNLLNAVKPKFWRSVKFNNPVFKSTIHRIQGARHVLSLYGYTHTSQDGLSFPDEVKDVDRHQVASVLFEVSTFRMELGLLVKASHPHPQLFAVYMWGAASAQEIHQPEGEKELTADMPVDPSTPDPVSCSVCGRHTFSVFCLTCDWHLCQDCDCLYHQHPDRLTHHRLPAHTARQVGTHTAS
;
A
#
# COMPACT_ATOMS: atom_id res chain seq x y z
N MET A 1 -16.96 -32.39 31.42
CA MET A 1 -15.79 -31.60 30.98
C MET A 1 -16.29 -30.74 29.83
N GLU A 2 -16.63 -29.47 30.08
CA GLU A 2 -17.02 -28.57 28.99
C GLU A 2 -15.82 -28.35 28.07
N PRO A 3 -15.98 -28.37 26.73
CA PRO A 3 -14.92 -27.98 25.84
C PRO A 3 -14.59 -26.50 26.09
N ALA A 4 -13.31 -26.21 26.33
CA ALA A 4 -12.82 -24.85 26.41
C ALA A 4 -13.27 -24.11 25.13
N ARG A 5 -14.10 -23.07 25.28
CA ARG A 5 -14.59 -22.27 24.16
C ARG A 5 -13.37 -21.71 23.42
N GLU A 6 -13.12 -22.17 22.20
CA GLU A 6 -12.10 -21.61 21.34
C GLU A 6 -12.38 -20.11 21.16
N VAL A 7 -11.41 -19.28 21.53
CA VAL A 7 -11.54 -17.83 21.37
C VAL A 7 -11.47 -17.52 19.88
N SER A 8 -12.47 -16.81 19.35
CA SER A 8 -12.52 -16.47 17.93
C SER A 8 -11.30 -15.63 17.50
N GLU A 9 -10.90 -15.70 16.23
CA GLU A 9 -9.82 -14.85 15.70
C GLU A 9 -10.08 -13.36 15.98
N GLY A 10 -11.34 -12.92 15.86
CA GLY A 10 -11.75 -11.54 16.16
C GLY A 10 -11.50 -11.14 17.62
N GLN A 11 -11.84 -12.01 18.58
CA GLN A 11 -11.59 -11.77 20.01
C GLN A 11 -10.09 -11.75 20.34
N ARG A 12 -9.28 -12.55 19.64
CA ARG A 12 -7.81 -12.50 19.79
C ARG A 12 -7.24 -11.18 19.26
N LEU A 13 -7.73 -10.74 18.11
CA LEU A 13 -7.31 -9.49 17.49
C LEU A 13 -7.70 -8.26 18.32
N GLU A 14 -8.89 -8.27 18.91
CA GLU A 14 -9.37 -7.22 19.82
C GLU A 14 -8.49 -7.10 21.07
N ARG A 15 -8.22 -8.22 21.76
CA ARG A 15 -7.31 -8.23 22.92
C ARG A 15 -5.90 -7.77 22.56
N GLY A 16 -5.38 -8.22 21.41
CA GLY A 16 -4.06 -7.78 20.93
C GLY A 16 -4.02 -6.28 20.64
N ARG A 17 -5.14 -5.67 20.20
CA ARG A 17 -5.24 -4.23 19.98
C ARG A 17 -5.20 -3.45 21.29
N GLU A 18 -6.00 -3.85 22.27
CA GLU A 18 -6.04 -3.25 23.60
C GLU A 18 -4.67 -3.32 24.26
N GLU A 19 -4.04 -4.50 24.21
CA GLU A 19 -2.69 -4.72 24.74
C GLU A 19 -1.65 -3.84 24.05
N ALA A 20 -1.67 -3.74 22.72
CA ALA A 20 -0.78 -2.86 21.99
C ALA A 20 -0.99 -1.38 22.35
N GLY A 21 -2.25 -0.96 22.52
CA GLY A 21 -2.62 0.37 22.99
C GLY A 21 -1.99 0.68 24.35
N CYS A 22 -2.19 -0.19 25.34
CA CYS A 22 -1.61 -0.02 26.68
C CYS A 22 -0.07 0.02 26.65
N ARG A 23 0.58 -0.84 25.85
CA ARG A 23 2.06 -0.87 25.72
C ARG A 23 2.61 0.40 25.06
N LEU A 24 1.97 0.89 24.00
CA LEU A 24 2.37 2.13 23.34
C LEU A 24 2.12 3.36 24.23
N GLU A 25 0.98 3.40 24.91
CA GLU A 25 0.63 4.48 25.84
C GLU A 25 1.64 4.59 26.99
N SER A 26 2.02 3.45 27.57
CA SER A 26 2.99 3.39 28.66
C SER A 26 4.46 3.47 28.20
N GLN A 27 4.71 3.35 26.89
CA GLN A 27 6.05 3.31 26.28
C GLN A 27 6.94 2.17 26.80
N THR A 28 6.35 1.07 27.28
CA THR A 28 7.10 0.07 28.04
C THR A 28 7.67 -1.09 27.23
N GLU A 29 7.20 -1.39 26.01
CA GLU A 29 7.63 -2.60 25.27
C GLU A 29 7.48 -2.49 23.74
N ASP A 30 8.14 -3.39 22.99
CA ASP A 30 7.98 -3.55 21.54
C ASP A 30 6.68 -4.28 21.19
N VAL A 31 5.85 -3.66 20.34
CA VAL A 31 4.58 -4.21 19.86
C VAL A 31 4.75 -5.09 18.60
N GLY A 32 5.97 -5.31 18.12
CA GLY A 32 6.26 -6.03 16.87
C GLY A 32 5.58 -7.41 16.77
N HIS A 33 5.58 -8.21 17.83
CA HIS A 33 4.92 -9.52 17.83
C HIS A 33 3.37 -9.42 17.67
N LEU A 34 2.75 -8.41 18.29
CA LEU A 34 1.32 -8.13 18.14
C LEU A 34 1.01 -7.70 16.71
N GLN A 35 1.89 -6.88 16.11
CA GLN A 35 1.80 -6.48 14.71
C GLN A 35 1.91 -7.70 13.79
N THR A 36 2.88 -8.60 13.99
CA THR A 36 3.00 -9.83 13.19
C THR A 36 1.73 -10.69 13.25
N HIS A 37 1.14 -10.84 14.44
CA HIS A 37 -0.14 -11.56 14.59
C HIS A 37 -1.28 -10.84 13.83
N PHE A 38 -1.35 -9.52 13.93
CA PHE A 38 -2.32 -8.69 13.19
C PHE A 38 -2.19 -8.83 11.68
N ILE A 39 -0.95 -8.77 11.16
CA ILE A 39 -0.64 -8.87 9.73
C ILE A 39 -1.04 -10.26 9.20
N SER A 40 -0.82 -11.30 10.00
CA SER A 40 -1.13 -12.69 9.63
C SER A 40 -2.61 -13.04 9.70
N SER A 41 -3.45 -12.15 10.25
CA SER A 41 -4.90 -12.37 10.33
C SER A 41 -5.56 -12.36 8.96
N THR A 42 -6.56 -13.23 8.79
CA THR A 42 -7.37 -13.35 7.57
C THR A 42 -8.64 -12.50 7.60
N LEU A 43 -8.87 -11.78 8.71
CA LEU A 43 -10.06 -10.94 8.86
C LEU A 43 -10.07 -9.79 7.83
N PRO A 44 -11.27 -9.37 7.36
CA PRO A 44 -11.39 -8.22 6.47
C PRO A 44 -10.73 -6.95 7.04
N LEU A 45 -10.26 -6.05 6.17
CA LEU A 45 -9.59 -4.82 6.61
C LEU A 45 -10.47 -3.96 7.54
N THR A 46 -11.79 -3.96 7.35
CA THR A 46 -12.76 -3.26 8.20
C THR A 46 -12.88 -3.82 9.62
N ARG A 47 -12.42 -5.06 9.85
CA ARG A 47 -12.31 -5.67 11.19
C ARG A 47 -10.91 -5.51 11.78
N LYS A 48 -9.89 -5.45 10.93
CA LYS A 48 -8.49 -5.22 11.34
C LYS A 48 -8.28 -3.78 11.79
N TYR A 49 -8.78 -2.81 11.03
CA TYR A 49 -8.57 -1.38 11.27
C TYR A 49 -9.88 -0.73 11.68
N LEU A 50 -9.98 -0.30 12.94
CA LEU A 50 -11.20 0.30 13.51
C LEU A 50 -11.19 1.83 13.45
N HIS A 51 -10.00 2.43 13.47
CA HIS A 51 -9.84 3.89 13.45
C HIS A 51 -9.57 4.38 12.04
N ILE A 52 -8.70 3.68 11.30
CA ILE A 52 -8.26 4.09 9.97
C ILE A 52 -9.04 3.33 8.90
N ALA A 53 -9.73 4.06 8.02
CA ALA A 53 -10.37 3.49 6.83
C ALA A 53 -9.31 3.11 5.76
N VAL A 54 -8.49 2.09 6.02
CA VAL A 54 -7.36 1.73 5.15
C VAL A 54 -7.79 1.36 3.72
N GLY A 55 -8.97 0.75 3.55
CA GLY A 55 -9.51 0.42 2.24
C GLY A 55 -9.80 1.66 1.39
N GLU A 56 -10.32 2.72 2.03
CA GLU A 56 -10.55 4.01 1.38
C GLU A 56 -9.24 4.71 1.05
N VAL A 57 -8.27 4.69 1.98
CA VAL A 57 -6.92 5.22 1.73
C VAL A 57 -6.28 4.54 0.51
N LEU A 58 -6.40 3.22 0.38
CA LEU A 58 -5.88 2.51 -0.79
C LEU A 58 -6.61 2.93 -2.07
N THR A 59 -7.95 2.89 -2.05
CA THR A 59 -8.78 3.21 -3.22
C THR A 59 -8.48 4.62 -3.75
N LEU A 60 -8.53 5.64 -2.88
CA LEU A 60 -8.35 7.04 -3.27
C LEU A 60 -6.94 7.39 -3.77
N ASN A 61 -5.95 6.56 -3.46
CA ASN A 61 -4.55 6.85 -3.75
C ASN A 61 -3.91 5.87 -4.75
N ILE A 62 -4.59 4.79 -5.14
CA ILE A 62 -4.08 3.76 -6.05
C ILE A 62 -4.87 3.67 -7.35
N GLN A 63 -6.19 3.89 -7.34
CA GLN A 63 -7.08 3.64 -8.48
C GLN A 63 -6.67 4.32 -9.80
N HIS A 64 -5.93 5.43 -9.73
CA HIS A 64 -5.50 6.22 -10.88
C HIS A 64 -3.96 6.30 -11.03
N THR A 65 -3.21 5.41 -10.39
CA THR A 65 -1.74 5.39 -10.45
C THR A 65 -1.20 3.99 -10.53
N ASN A 66 0.08 3.84 -10.87
CA ASN A 66 0.76 2.56 -10.76
C ASN A 66 0.71 2.08 -9.29
N PRO A 67 0.23 0.86 -9.00
CA PRO A 67 0.02 0.41 -7.63
C PRO A 67 1.28 0.40 -6.76
N THR A 68 2.44 0.04 -7.33
CA THR A 68 3.71 0.11 -6.59
C THR A 68 4.06 1.55 -6.22
N VAL A 69 3.84 2.52 -7.11
CA VAL A 69 4.07 3.95 -6.83
C VAL A 69 3.08 4.46 -5.77
N GLY A 70 1.80 4.09 -5.90
CA GLY A 70 0.76 4.42 -4.92
C GLY A 70 1.09 3.88 -3.53
N LEU A 71 1.39 2.59 -3.43
CA LEU A 71 1.79 1.93 -2.17
C LEU A 71 3.01 2.60 -1.54
N ASN A 72 4.06 2.92 -2.30
CA ASN A 72 5.25 3.61 -1.78
C ASN A 72 4.93 5.04 -1.31
N THR A 73 4.04 5.75 -2.02
CA THR A 73 3.60 7.10 -1.64
C THR A 73 2.83 7.06 -0.32
N ILE A 74 1.90 6.12 -0.17
CA ILE A 74 1.15 5.91 1.08
C ILE A 74 2.10 5.51 2.20
N ALA A 75 3.00 4.55 1.98
CA ALA A 75 3.96 4.09 3.00
C ALA A 75 4.85 5.23 3.51
N THR A 76 5.28 6.12 2.61
CA THR A 76 6.06 7.32 2.96
C THR A 76 5.26 8.29 3.82
N ALA A 77 4.00 8.54 3.48
CA ALA A 77 3.13 9.40 4.27
C ALA A 77 2.83 8.77 5.65
N PHE A 78 2.54 7.47 5.72
CA PHE A 78 2.28 6.76 6.97
C PHE A 78 3.52 6.68 7.87
N ASN A 79 4.73 6.66 7.32
CA ASN A 79 5.96 6.82 8.11
C ASN A 79 6.03 8.17 8.83
N ILE A 80 5.57 9.25 8.18
CA ILE A 80 5.51 10.57 8.81
C ILE A 80 4.33 10.67 9.81
N LEU A 81 3.17 10.09 9.49
CA LEU A 81 2.04 10.00 10.43
C LEU A 81 2.39 9.20 11.69
N GLU A 82 3.20 8.14 11.57
CA GLU A 82 3.71 7.38 12.71
C GLU A 82 4.58 8.27 13.61
N LYS A 83 5.45 9.10 13.01
CA LYS A 83 6.28 10.07 13.76
C LYS A 83 5.42 11.08 14.53
N TYR A 84 4.32 11.57 13.93
CA TYR A 84 3.38 12.44 14.64
C TYR A 84 2.77 11.74 15.87
N GLY A 85 2.25 10.52 15.71
CA GLY A 85 1.69 9.76 16.83
C GLY A 85 2.71 9.49 17.94
N ARG A 86 3.93 9.06 17.59
CA ARG A 86 5.02 8.85 18.57
C ARG A 86 5.39 10.13 19.32
N ASN A 87 5.49 11.25 18.61
CA ASN A 87 5.81 12.55 19.23
C ASN A 87 4.75 12.98 20.26
N LEU A 88 3.48 12.61 20.06
CA LEU A 88 2.39 12.93 20.99
C LEU A 88 2.43 12.04 22.25
N LEU A 89 2.94 10.81 22.16
CA LEU A 89 3.08 9.92 23.32
C LEU A 89 4.33 10.20 24.16
N ASN A 90 5.36 10.82 23.58
CA ASN A 90 6.60 11.18 24.27
C ASN A 90 6.32 12.03 25.53
N ALA A 91 7.06 11.75 26.60
CA ALA A 91 6.98 12.52 27.84
C ALA A 91 7.37 14.00 27.62
N VAL A 92 8.37 14.24 26.78
CA VAL A 92 8.79 15.58 26.35
C VAL A 92 8.36 15.80 24.91
N LYS A 93 7.23 16.52 24.74
CA LYS A 93 6.69 16.83 23.41
C LYS A 93 7.50 17.93 22.70
N PRO A 94 7.61 17.90 21.36
CA PRO A 94 8.22 19.00 20.61
C PRO A 94 7.51 20.35 20.86
N LYS A 95 8.25 21.46 20.81
CA LYS A 95 7.73 22.82 21.12
C LYS A 95 6.42 23.19 20.42
N PHE A 96 6.24 22.75 19.17
CA PHE A 96 5.07 23.07 18.35
C PHE A 96 4.15 21.86 18.12
N TRP A 97 4.12 20.89 19.04
CA TRP A 97 3.33 19.66 18.91
C TRP A 97 1.84 19.89 18.66
N ARG A 98 1.30 21.03 19.12
CA ARG A 98 -0.13 21.39 19.00
C ARG A 98 -0.58 21.71 17.58
N SER A 99 0.33 21.93 16.65
CA SER A 99 -0.02 22.38 15.29
C SER A 99 0.78 21.65 14.21
N VAL A 100 0.12 21.35 13.11
CA VAL A 100 0.71 20.84 11.87
C VAL A 100 0.46 21.85 10.76
N LYS A 101 1.51 22.52 10.29
CA LYS A 101 1.41 23.55 9.25
C LYS A 101 1.52 22.96 7.85
N PHE A 102 0.62 23.33 6.95
CA PHE A 102 0.60 22.86 5.56
C PHE A 102 1.74 23.43 4.71
N ASN A 103 2.35 24.54 5.12
CA ASN A 103 3.51 25.11 4.44
C ASN A 103 4.82 24.34 4.74
N ASN A 104 4.83 23.46 5.74
CA ASN A 104 6.00 22.68 6.11
C ASN A 104 6.46 21.80 4.92
N PRO A 105 7.73 21.85 4.50
CA PRO A 105 8.21 21.09 3.34
C PRO A 105 7.98 19.58 3.45
N VAL A 106 8.17 19.00 4.64
CA VAL A 106 7.92 17.58 4.89
C VAL A 106 6.44 17.26 4.74
N PHE A 107 5.56 18.13 5.25
CA PHE A 107 4.11 17.96 5.07
C PHE A 107 3.73 17.96 3.58
N LYS A 108 4.23 18.94 2.81
CA LYS A 108 3.95 19.07 1.37
C LYS A 108 4.43 17.87 0.56
N SER A 109 5.64 17.39 0.83
CA SER A 109 6.25 16.30 0.07
C SER A 109 5.77 14.90 0.48
N THR A 110 5.03 14.77 1.58
CA THR A 110 4.57 13.47 2.09
C THR A 110 3.07 13.45 2.37
N ILE A 111 2.63 14.02 3.48
CA ILE A 111 1.24 14.00 3.98
C ILE A 111 0.26 14.59 2.96
N HIS A 112 0.61 15.69 2.30
CA HIS A 112 -0.26 16.34 1.32
C HIS A 112 -0.44 15.51 0.03
N ARG A 113 0.46 14.55 -0.24
CA ARG A 113 0.44 13.76 -1.47
C ARG A 113 -0.59 12.63 -1.45
N ILE A 114 -1.22 12.37 -0.30
CA ILE A 114 -2.26 11.34 -0.19
C ILE A 114 -3.58 11.92 0.31
N GLN A 115 -4.67 11.39 -0.23
CA GLN A 115 -6.02 11.60 0.28
C GLN A 115 -6.22 10.80 1.58
N GLY A 116 -6.97 11.35 2.53
CA GLY A 116 -7.22 10.73 3.84
C GLY A 116 -6.17 11.03 4.93
N ALA A 117 -4.98 11.53 4.58
CA ALA A 117 -3.92 11.85 5.55
C ALA A 117 -4.35 12.84 6.65
N ARG A 118 -5.13 13.86 6.28
CA ARG A 118 -5.65 14.86 7.24
C ARG A 118 -6.63 14.24 8.23
N HIS A 119 -7.41 13.26 7.80
CA HIS A 119 -8.31 12.53 8.68
C HIS A 119 -7.51 11.74 9.74
N VAL A 120 -6.42 11.09 9.36
CA VAL A 120 -5.52 10.42 10.33
C VAL A 120 -4.96 11.40 11.36
N LEU A 121 -4.56 12.62 10.95
CA LEU A 121 -4.16 13.66 11.90
C LEU A 121 -5.31 14.07 12.83
N SER A 122 -6.54 14.18 12.31
CA SER A 122 -7.71 14.47 13.16
C SER A 122 -7.99 13.37 14.19
N LEU A 123 -7.71 12.11 13.86
CA LEU A 123 -7.83 10.97 14.79
C LEU A 123 -6.81 11.04 15.94
N TYR A 124 -5.68 11.71 15.75
CA TYR A 124 -4.72 12.02 16.83
C TYR A 124 -5.14 13.22 17.69
N GLY A 125 -6.19 13.97 17.30
CA GLY A 125 -6.70 15.14 18.02
C GLY A 125 -6.45 16.49 17.34
N TYR A 126 -5.82 16.53 16.15
CA TYR A 126 -5.68 17.75 15.36
C TYR A 126 -6.99 18.11 14.63
N THR A 127 -8.02 18.50 15.39
CA THR A 127 -9.39 18.68 14.88
C THR A 127 -9.72 20.12 14.48
N HIS A 128 -9.01 21.12 15.01
CA HIS A 128 -9.21 22.51 14.59
C HIS A 128 -8.55 22.73 13.23
N THR A 129 -9.36 23.02 12.21
CA THR A 129 -8.90 23.23 10.83
C THR A 129 -8.76 24.71 10.53
N SER A 130 -7.60 25.10 10.00
CA SER A 130 -7.29 26.45 9.53
C SER A 130 -6.83 26.42 8.07
N GLN A 131 -6.76 27.58 7.42
CA GLN A 131 -6.24 27.67 6.05
C GLN A 131 -4.78 27.23 5.94
N ASP A 132 -4.00 27.40 7.01
CA ASP A 132 -2.55 27.17 7.04
C ASP A 132 -2.14 25.86 7.73
N GLY A 133 -3.09 25.07 8.24
CA GLY A 133 -2.77 23.86 8.98
C GLY A 133 -3.92 23.23 9.75
N LEU A 134 -3.57 22.23 10.57
CA LEU A 134 -4.42 21.63 11.58
C LEU A 134 -3.82 21.88 12.97
N SER A 135 -4.65 22.01 13.99
CA SER A 135 -4.20 22.13 15.37
C SER A 135 -5.12 21.41 16.35
N PHE A 136 -4.62 21.19 17.55
CA PHE A 136 -5.47 20.88 18.69
C PHE A 136 -6.36 22.10 19.02
N PRO A 137 -7.62 21.89 19.47
CA PRO A 137 -8.43 22.96 20.05
C PRO A 137 -7.77 23.56 21.30
N ASP A 138 -8.05 24.83 21.59
CA ASP A 138 -7.42 25.58 22.69
C ASP A 138 -7.79 25.03 24.07
N GLU A 139 -8.96 24.40 24.19
CA GLU A 139 -9.48 23.78 25.41
C GLU A 139 -8.68 22.52 25.80
N VAL A 140 -8.08 21.85 24.81
CA VAL A 140 -7.33 20.61 25.03
C VAL A 140 -5.95 20.94 25.58
N LYS A 141 -5.73 20.66 26.86
CA LYS A 141 -4.45 20.94 27.56
C LYS A 141 -3.41 19.85 27.36
N ASP A 142 -3.83 18.60 27.22
CA ASP A 142 -2.98 17.46 26.93
C ASP A 142 -3.68 16.49 25.97
N VAL A 143 -2.91 15.58 25.39
CA VAL A 143 -3.41 14.58 24.43
C VAL A 143 -4.17 13.47 25.15
N ASP A 144 -5.19 12.93 24.49
CA ASP A 144 -5.74 11.63 24.85
C ASP A 144 -4.73 10.55 24.46
N ARG A 145 -3.94 10.10 25.44
CA ARG A 145 -2.84 9.15 25.21
C ARG A 145 -3.35 7.79 24.74
N HIS A 146 -4.47 7.32 25.27
CA HIS A 146 -5.06 6.04 24.89
C HIS A 146 -5.55 6.07 23.43
N GLN A 147 -6.25 7.13 23.04
CA GLN A 147 -6.68 7.35 21.65
C GLN A 147 -5.47 7.43 20.71
N VAL A 148 -4.45 8.22 21.06
CA VAL A 148 -3.23 8.36 20.23
C VAL A 148 -2.51 7.02 20.08
N ALA A 149 -2.39 6.24 21.16
CA ALA A 149 -1.75 4.93 21.13
C ALA A 149 -2.52 3.94 20.24
N SER A 150 -3.85 3.93 20.34
CA SER A 150 -4.73 3.07 19.52
C SER A 150 -4.59 3.37 18.02
N VAL A 151 -4.62 4.66 17.66
CA VAL A 151 -4.43 5.09 16.25
C VAL A 151 -3.01 4.81 15.79
N LEU A 152 -1.99 5.05 16.62
CA LEU A 152 -0.59 4.81 16.28
C LEU A 152 -0.31 3.33 16.00
N PHE A 153 -0.94 2.42 16.74
CA PHE A 153 -0.82 0.99 16.48
C PHE A 153 -1.33 0.64 15.07
N GLU A 154 -2.50 1.16 14.68
CA GLU A 154 -3.04 0.96 13.33
C GLU A 154 -2.16 1.61 12.24
N VAL A 155 -1.70 2.86 12.46
CA VAL A 155 -0.81 3.56 11.52
C VAL A 155 0.48 2.76 11.27
N SER A 156 1.13 2.30 12.33
CA SER A 156 2.39 1.58 12.24
C SER A 156 2.21 0.18 11.65
N THR A 157 1.14 -0.53 12.00
CA THR A 157 0.80 -1.84 11.44
C THR A 157 0.49 -1.74 9.94
N PHE A 158 -0.33 -0.76 9.53
CA PHE A 158 -0.62 -0.55 8.12
C PHE A 158 0.62 -0.19 7.32
N ARG A 159 1.53 0.62 7.86
CA ARG A 159 2.82 0.91 7.22
C ARG A 159 3.65 -0.35 6.99
N MET A 160 3.66 -1.28 7.95
CA MET A 160 4.34 -2.57 7.79
C MET A 160 3.68 -3.43 6.71
N GLU A 161 2.34 -3.53 6.69
CA GLU A 161 1.61 -4.24 5.63
C GLU A 161 1.90 -3.64 4.25
N LEU A 162 1.91 -2.31 4.11
CA LEU A 162 2.31 -1.62 2.87
C LEU A 162 3.72 -2.01 2.42
N GLY A 163 4.68 -2.07 3.35
CA GLY A 163 6.04 -2.49 3.04
C GLY A 163 6.14 -3.94 2.56
N LEU A 164 5.32 -4.84 3.13
CA LEU A 164 5.23 -6.22 2.69
C LEU A 164 4.53 -6.36 1.33
N LEU A 165 3.49 -5.55 1.06
CA LEU A 165 2.80 -5.50 -0.22
C LEU A 165 3.72 -5.00 -1.34
N VAL A 166 4.51 -3.94 -1.11
CA VAL A 166 5.52 -3.45 -2.07
C VAL A 166 6.55 -4.53 -2.41
N LYS A 167 6.90 -5.39 -1.44
CA LYS A 167 7.84 -6.50 -1.60
C LYS A 167 7.20 -7.79 -2.11
N ALA A 168 5.90 -7.78 -2.42
CA ALA A 168 5.13 -8.99 -2.77
C ALA A 168 5.31 -10.15 -1.78
N SER A 169 5.44 -9.84 -0.49
CA SER A 169 5.73 -10.80 0.60
C SER A 169 4.67 -10.77 1.71
N HIS A 170 3.53 -10.12 1.45
CA HIS A 170 2.40 -10.09 2.37
C HIS A 170 1.80 -11.51 2.51
N PRO A 171 1.41 -11.97 3.72
CA PRO A 171 0.79 -13.30 3.86
C PRO A 171 -0.59 -13.39 3.19
N HIS A 172 -1.34 -12.28 3.15
CA HIS A 172 -2.70 -12.22 2.60
C HIS A 172 -2.92 -11.03 1.64
N PRO A 173 -2.20 -10.95 0.49
CA PRO A 173 -2.31 -9.81 -0.44
C PRO A 173 -3.71 -9.65 -1.05
N GLN A 174 -4.48 -10.74 -1.16
CA GLN A 174 -5.85 -10.78 -1.66
C GLN A 174 -6.81 -9.88 -0.88
N LEU A 175 -6.57 -9.67 0.43
CA LEU A 175 -7.39 -8.76 1.25
C LEU A 175 -7.30 -7.29 0.81
N PHE A 176 -6.23 -6.94 0.10
CA PHE A 176 -5.96 -5.59 -0.39
C PHE A 176 -6.35 -5.42 -1.87
N ALA A 177 -6.38 -6.51 -2.64
CA ALA A 177 -6.57 -6.49 -4.09
C ALA A 177 -7.86 -5.76 -4.50
N VAL A 178 -8.97 -5.98 -3.79
CA VAL A 178 -10.27 -5.33 -4.06
C VAL A 178 -10.19 -3.79 -3.99
N TYR A 179 -9.33 -3.24 -3.14
CA TYR A 179 -9.17 -1.78 -2.98
C TYR A 179 -8.16 -1.18 -3.96
N MET A 180 -7.25 -2.00 -4.50
CA MET A 180 -6.23 -1.55 -5.44
C MET A 180 -6.69 -1.67 -6.90
N TRP A 181 -7.43 -2.74 -7.22
CA TRP A 181 -7.84 -3.09 -8.58
C TRP A 181 -9.37 -3.16 -8.79
N GLY A 182 -10.17 -2.98 -7.72
CA GLY A 182 -11.62 -3.11 -7.78
C GLY A 182 -12.10 -4.56 -7.73
N ALA A 183 -13.41 -4.75 -7.49
CA ALA A 183 -14.01 -6.06 -7.27
C ALA A 183 -14.00 -6.99 -8.50
N ALA A 184 -13.92 -6.43 -9.72
CA ALA A 184 -13.95 -7.20 -10.96
C ALA A 184 -12.65 -7.99 -11.23
N SER A 185 -11.51 -7.57 -10.64
CA SER A 185 -10.19 -8.19 -10.87
C SER A 185 -9.72 -9.06 -9.70
N ALA A 186 -10.46 -9.08 -8.57
CA ALA A 186 -10.09 -9.85 -7.38
C ALA A 186 -10.41 -11.36 -7.51
N GLN A 187 -11.20 -11.76 -8.52
CA GLN A 187 -11.60 -13.15 -8.75
C GLN A 187 -10.58 -13.98 -9.55
N GLU A 188 -9.56 -13.36 -10.16
CA GLU A 188 -8.56 -14.06 -11.00
C GLU A 188 -7.30 -14.53 -10.24
N ILE A 189 -7.19 -14.26 -8.93
CA ILE A 189 -5.98 -14.58 -8.13
C ILE A 189 -6.07 -15.98 -7.47
N HIS A 190 -7.12 -16.76 -7.74
CA HIS A 190 -7.22 -18.15 -7.27
C HIS A 190 -7.29 -19.15 -8.42
N GLN A 191 -6.12 -19.69 -8.79
CA GLN A 191 -5.99 -21.12 -9.05
C GLN A 191 -4.53 -21.54 -8.84
N PRO A 192 -4.26 -22.54 -7.97
CA PRO A 192 -2.99 -23.27 -8.02
C PRO A 192 -2.97 -24.10 -9.30
N GLU A 193 -1.82 -24.15 -9.96
CA GLU A 193 -1.57 -25.02 -11.11
C GLU A 193 -1.86 -26.48 -10.70
N GLY A 194 -2.90 -27.08 -11.29
CA GLY A 194 -3.31 -28.44 -10.93
C GLY A 194 -4.34 -29.03 -11.89
N GLU A 195 -3.84 -29.92 -12.75
CA GLU A 195 -4.53 -31.04 -13.39
C GLU A 195 -5.32 -30.74 -14.69
N LYS A 196 -4.63 -31.05 -15.80
CA LYS A 196 -5.18 -31.27 -17.13
C LYS A 196 -6.16 -32.45 -17.11
N GLU A 197 -7.38 -32.24 -17.58
CA GLU A 197 -8.19 -33.34 -18.11
C GLU A 197 -8.65 -33.01 -19.54
N LEU A 198 -8.33 -33.92 -20.45
CA LEU A 198 -8.54 -33.80 -21.89
C LEU A 198 -10.01 -34.05 -22.23
N THR A 199 -10.63 -33.13 -22.98
CA THR A 199 -11.59 -33.52 -24.03
C THR A 199 -11.37 -32.65 -25.26
N ALA A 200 -11.02 -33.32 -26.36
CA ALA A 200 -10.97 -32.80 -27.71
C ALA A 200 -12.38 -32.40 -28.18
N ASP A 201 -12.53 -31.31 -28.94
CA ASP A 201 -12.51 -31.36 -30.40
C ASP A 201 -12.66 -29.94 -31.01
N MET A 202 -12.14 -29.82 -32.23
CA MET A 202 -12.32 -28.79 -33.25
C MET A 202 -11.25 -27.69 -33.44
N PRO A 203 -10.86 -27.43 -34.71
CA PRO A 203 -9.64 -26.73 -35.06
C PRO A 203 -9.91 -25.25 -35.37
N VAL A 204 -9.08 -24.36 -34.82
CA VAL A 204 -8.97 -22.98 -35.31
C VAL A 204 -7.50 -22.71 -35.61
N ASP A 205 -7.27 -22.39 -36.87
CA ASP A 205 -6.00 -22.06 -37.50
C ASP A 205 -5.27 -20.92 -36.74
N PRO A 206 -3.98 -21.08 -36.38
CA PRO A 206 -3.24 -20.12 -35.56
C PRO A 206 -2.47 -19.15 -36.44
N SER A 207 -2.96 -17.91 -36.61
CA SER A 207 -2.14 -16.82 -37.15
C SER A 207 -2.71 -15.45 -36.83
N THR A 208 -2.53 -14.99 -35.60
CA THR A 208 -2.10 -13.62 -35.27
C THR A 208 -1.94 -13.51 -33.75
N PRO A 209 -0.73 -13.30 -33.20
CA PRO A 209 -0.60 -12.87 -31.81
C PRO A 209 -1.16 -11.45 -31.70
N ASP A 210 -2.06 -11.23 -30.73
CA ASP A 210 -2.62 -9.92 -30.44
C ASP A 210 -1.50 -8.88 -30.28
N PRO A 211 -1.63 -7.69 -30.90
CA PRO A 211 -0.59 -6.68 -30.81
C PRO A 211 -0.50 -6.16 -29.37
N VAL A 212 0.61 -6.47 -28.69
CA VAL A 212 0.89 -6.04 -27.32
C VAL A 212 0.77 -4.51 -27.24
N SER A 213 -0.07 -4.00 -26.35
CA SER A 213 -0.29 -2.55 -26.21
C SER A 213 0.79 -1.91 -25.32
N CYS A 214 1.01 -0.61 -25.51
CA CYS A 214 1.97 0.18 -24.74
C CYS A 214 1.62 0.17 -23.24
N SER A 215 2.56 -0.24 -22.39
CA SER A 215 2.42 -0.35 -20.93
C SER A 215 2.24 0.98 -20.20
N VAL A 216 2.47 2.12 -20.88
CA VAL A 216 2.32 3.47 -20.29
C VAL A 216 1.00 4.11 -20.68
N CYS A 217 0.61 4.07 -21.96
CA CYS A 217 -0.62 4.74 -22.42
C CYS A 217 -1.78 3.80 -22.74
N GLY A 218 -1.53 2.49 -22.88
CA GLY A 218 -2.54 1.46 -23.19
C GLY A 218 -3.24 1.59 -24.54
N ARG A 219 -2.96 2.66 -25.30
CA ARG A 219 -3.70 3.06 -26.51
C ARG A 219 -3.03 2.70 -27.82
N HIS A 220 -1.70 2.67 -27.83
CA HIS A 220 -0.91 2.41 -29.04
C HIS A 220 -0.23 1.05 -28.93
N THR A 221 -0.03 0.38 -30.06
CA THR A 221 0.76 -0.84 -30.13
C THR A 221 2.20 -0.55 -29.73
N PHE A 222 2.83 -1.47 -29.01
CA PHE A 222 4.22 -1.31 -28.63
C PHE A 222 5.13 -1.24 -29.87
N SER A 223 6.18 -0.42 -29.79
CA SER A 223 7.19 -0.25 -30.83
C SER A 223 8.61 -0.45 -30.29
N VAL A 224 8.79 -0.29 -28.98
CA VAL A 224 10.06 -0.38 -28.26
C VAL A 224 9.87 -1.26 -27.04
N PHE A 225 10.80 -2.17 -26.79
CA PHE A 225 10.89 -2.93 -25.56
C PHE A 225 12.14 -2.50 -24.79
N CYS A 226 11.97 -2.06 -23.55
CA CYS A 226 13.09 -1.67 -22.70
C CYS A 226 13.45 -2.82 -21.77
N LEU A 227 14.61 -3.45 -21.97
CA LEU A 227 15.08 -4.59 -21.17
C LEU A 227 15.45 -4.18 -19.74
N THR A 228 15.79 -2.91 -19.52
CA THR A 228 16.10 -2.40 -18.18
C THR A 228 14.84 -2.14 -17.36
N CYS A 229 13.74 -1.79 -18.01
CA CYS A 229 12.44 -1.56 -17.35
C CYS A 229 11.48 -2.74 -17.48
N ASP A 230 11.79 -3.70 -18.33
CA ASP A 230 10.94 -4.82 -18.75
C ASP A 230 9.57 -4.37 -19.31
N TRP A 231 9.55 -3.26 -20.07
CA TRP A 231 8.32 -2.60 -20.52
C TRP A 231 8.20 -2.52 -22.04
N HIS A 232 6.97 -2.69 -22.52
CA HIS A 232 6.56 -2.54 -23.92
C HIS A 232 6.01 -1.13 -24.13
N LEU A 233 6.71 -0.28 -24.87
CA LEU A 233 6.40 1.14 -25.01
C LEU A 233 6.08 1.46 -26.47
N CYS A 234 5.08 2.32 -26.71
CA CYS A 234 4.97 3.01 -27.98
C CYS A 234 6.05 4.10 -28.08
N GLN A 235 6.36 4.53 -29.30
CA GLN A 235 7.45 5.46 -29.57
C GLN A 235 7.34 6.78 -28.77
N ASP A 236 6.13 7.33 -28.61
CA ASP A 236 5.93 8.57 -27.85
C ASP A 236 6.22 8.40 -26.35
N CYS A 237 5.77 7.28 -25.78
CA CYS A 237 5.99 6.97 -24.37
C CYS A 237 7.45 6.59 -24.10
N ASP A 238 8.12 5.93 -25.06
CA ASP A 238 9.55 5.68 -24.99
C ASP A 238 10.36 6.97 -24.91
N CYS A 239 10.08 7.92 -25.82
CA CYS A 239 10.75 9.21 -25.85
C CYS A 239 10.54 9.98 -24.54
N LEU A 240 9.31 10.10 -24.05
CA LEU A 240 9.02 10.82 -22.81
C LEU A 240 9.69 10.18 -21.58
N TYR A 241 9.69 8.85 -21.51
CA TYR A 241 10.19 8.13 -20.34
C TYR A 241 11.72 8.04 -20.30
N HIS A 242 12.36 7.94 -21.48
CA HIS A 242 13.81 7.84 -21.63
C HIS A 242 14.50 9.17 -21.96
N GLN A 243 13.77 10.29 -21.96
CA GLN A 243 14.36 11.64 -22.01
C GLN A 243 15.03 12.03 -20.67
N HIS A 244 14.71 11.35 -19.57
CA HIS A 244 15.32 11.62 -18.27
C HIS A 244 16.80 11.19 -18.24
N PRO A 245 17.73 12.02 -17.72
CA PRO A 245 19.17 11.74 -17.72
C PRO A 245 19.54 10.35 -17.19
N ASP A 246 18.90 9.93 -16.10
CA ASP A 246 19.13 8.63 -15.46
C ASP A 246 18.67 7.41 -16.29
N ARG A 247 17.92 7.63 -17.38
CA ARG A 247 17.29 6.59 -18.19
C ARG A 247 17.75 6.60 -19.65
N LEU A 248 18.59 7.55 -20.03
CA LEU A 248 19.16 7.65 -21.38
C LEU A 248 19.96 6.40 -21.77
N THR A 249 20.55 5.72 -20.78
CA THR A 249 21.41 4.54 -20.95
C THR A 249 20.65 3.21 -20.89
N HIS A 250 19.32 3.24 -20.73
CA HIS A 250 18.53 2.01 -20.72
C HIS A 250 18.61 1.27 -22.06
N HIS A 251 18.70 -0.05 -21.99
CA HIS A 251 18.84 -0.89 -23.18
C HIS A 251 17.47 -1.13 -23.82
N ARG A 252 17.28 -0.55 -25.01
CA ARG A 252 16.01 -0.50 -25.74
C ARG A 252 16.13 -1.25 -27.07
N LEU A 253 15.19 -2.16 -27.32
CA LEU A 253 15.10 -2.92 -28.57
C LEU A 253 13.86 -2.50 -29.36
N PRO A 254 13.96 -2.29 -30.69
CA PRO A 254 12.78 -2.11 -31.52
C PRO A 254 11.98 -3.43 -31.61
N ALA A 255 10.65 -3.31 -31.76
CA ALA A 255 9.72 -4.44 -31.75
C ALA A 255 10.02 -5.53 -32.81
N HIS A 256 10.76 -5.19 -33.87
CA HIS A 256 11.15 -6.15 -34.93
C HIS A 256 12.28 -7.13 -34.53
N THR A 257 13.02 -6.86 -33.46
CA THR A 257 14.20 -7.68 -33.05
C THR A 257 13.97 -8.62 -31.86
N ALA A 258 12.79 -8.59 -31.21
CA ALA A 258 12.49 -9.43 -30.05
C ALA A 258 12.09 -10.89 -30.42
N ARG A 259 12.15 -11.28 -31.70
CA ARG A 259 11.61 -12.56 -32.19
C ARG A 259 12.65 -13.67 -32.42
N GLN A 260 13.93 -13.46 -32.11
CA GLN A 260 14.97 -14.48 -32.31
C GLN A 260 16.10 -14.42 -31.26
N VAL A 261 15.83 -14.76 -30.00
CA VAL A 261 16.87 -15.31 -29.10
C VAL A 261 16.19 -16.33 -28.18
N GLY A 262 16.18 -17.60 -28.56
CA GLY A 262 15.56 -18.62 -27.72
C GLY A 262 15.38 -20.02 -28.31
N THR A 263 16.10 -20.43 -29.35
CA THR A 263 16.18 -21.84 -29.75
C THR A 263 17.54 -22.12 -30.37
N HIS A 264 18.27 -23.09 -29.80
CA HIS A 264 19.50 -23.79 -30.23
C HIS A 264 20.38 -23.93 -28.96
N THR A 265 20.57 -25.10 -28.35
CA THR A 265 21.09 -26.35 -28.93
C THR A 265 20.88 -27.52 -27.94
N ALA A 266 20.39 -28.65 -28.44
CA ALA A 266 20.56 -29.97 -27.81
C ALA A 266 20.44 -31.03 -28.90
N SER A 267 21.57 -31.35 -29.55
CA SER A 267 21.97 -32.64 -30.12
C SER A 267 23.38 -32.48 -30.68
#